data_AF-K7YU95-F1
#
_entry.id   AF-K7YU95-F1
#
_cell.length_a   1.000
_cell.length_b   1.000
_cell.length_c   1.000
_cell.angle_alpha   90.00
_cell.angle_beta   90.00
_cell.angle_gamma   90.00
#
_symmetry.space_group_name_H-M   'P 1'
#
loop_
_entity.id
_entity.type
_entity.pdbx_description
1 polymer ?
#
loop_
_entity_poly.entity_id
_entity_poly.type
_entity_poly.pdbx_seq_one_letter_code
_entity_poly.pdbx_strand_id
1 'polypeptide(L)'
;MFFAVFADVPRGTSVFMRLITLCILSLCLLACNKPDPHPELKDPIYTDYKSQLGATSAALESEKKGLEGFEKELAEVIPQTGQIKYAQKRVRESKEKIVRLEQEKQYLELKIEARRKESIRSYNKAFKKGETWPDPQEWASYQTEQRFRNAKKSWDVKERMKEVGLGEEKTPEPAAGGHH
;
A
#
# COMPACT_ATOMS: atom_id res chain seq x y z
N MET A 1 -39.99 52.97 16.52
CA MET A 1 -39.37 54.17 15.91
C MET A 1 -37.93 53.85 15.55
N PHE A 2 -37.68 53.37 14.34
CA PHE A 2 -36.40 53.56 13.64
C PHE A 2 -36.76 53.66 12.16
N PHE A 3 -36.38 54.79 11.58
CA PHE A 3 -36.85 55.27 10.29
C PHE A 3 -36.39 54.36 9.16
N ALA A 4 -37.35 53.99 8.31
CA ALA A 4 -37.11 53.53 6.96
C ALA A 4 -36.48 54.68 6.15
N VAL A 5 -35.22 54.51 5.75
CA VAL A 5 -34.57 55.33 4.71
C VAL A 5 -34.23 54.40 3.56
N PHE A 6 -35.24 54.02 2.80
CA PHE A 6 -35.07 53.52 1.43
C PHE A 6 -35.21 54.72 0.51
N ALA A 7 -34.13 55.48 0.35
CA ALA A 7 -34.04 56.54 -0.64
C ALA A 7 -33.86 55.91 -2.03
N ASP A 8 -34.57 56.48 -2.99
CA ASP A 8 -34.51 56.26 -4.44
C ASP A 8 -33.09 55.93 -4.93
N VAL A 9 -32.88 54.68 -5.32
CA VAL A 9 -31.66 54.24 -6.01
C VAL A 9 -31.90 54.44 -7.51
N PRO A 10 -31.24 55.39 -8.18
CA PRO A 10 -31.51 55.70 -9.58
C PRO A 10 -31.29 54.45 -10.45
N ARG A 11 -32.23 54.13 -11.35
CA ARG A 11 -32.25 52.90 -12.17
C ARG A 11 -30.95 52.59 -12.96
N GLY A 12 -30.06 53.56 -13.14
CA GLY A 12 -28.71 53.36 -13.72
C GLY A 12 -27.67 52.76 -12.76
N THR A 13 -27.84 52.91 -11.44
CA THR A 13 -26.89 52.42 -10.43
C THR A 13 -27.03 50.93 -10.12
N SER A 14 -28.17 50.30 -10.46
CA SER A 14 -28.36 48.86 -10.28
C SER A 14 -27.45 48.03 -11.20
N VAL A 15 -27.13 48.54 -12.39
CA VAL A 15 -26.21 47.87 -13.33
C VAL A 15 -24.77 47.98 -12.82
N PHE A 16 -24.38 49.15 -12.32
CA PHE A 16 -23.06 49.40 -11.75
C PHE A 16 -22.79 48.56 -10.49
N MET A 17 -23.76 48.45 -9.58
CA MET A 17 -23.66 47.59 -8.39
C MET A 17 -23.55 46.09 -8.72
N ARG A 18 -24.28 45.62 -9.76
CA ARG A 18 -24.19 44.24 -10.24
C ARG A 18 -22.82 43.92 -10.84
N LEU A 19 -22.22 44.87 -11.56
CA LEU A 19 -20.87 44.72 -12.13
C LEU A 19 -19.80 44.64 -11.03
N ILE A 20 -19.90 45.49 -9.99
CA ILE A 20 -18.98 45.47 -8.85
C ILE A 20 -19.07 44.14 -8.09
N THR A 21 -20.28 43.65 -7.82
CA THR A 21 -20.48 42.35 -7.14
C THR A 21 -19.94 41.18 -7.96
N LEU A 22 -20.08 41.21 -9.29
CA LEU A 22 -19.50 40.20 -10.18
C LEU A 22 -17.96 40.25 -10.18
N CYS A 23 -17.37 41.45 -10.20
CA CYS A 23 -15.92 41.64 -10.09
C CYS A 23 -15.36 41.16 -8.73
N ILE A 24 -16.03 41.47 -7.63
CA ILE A 24 -15.64 41.01 -6.28
C ILE A 24 -15.73 39.47 -6.21
N LEU A 25 -16.79 38.88 -6.76
CA LEU A 25 -16.94 37.42 -6.82
C LEU A 25 -15.83 36.76 -7.64
N SER A 26 -15.44 37.34 -8.79
CA SER A 26 -14.33 36.82 -9.60
C SER A 26 -12.97 36.93 -8.89
N LEU A 27 -12.75 37.99 -8.11
CA LEU A 27 -11.52 38.16 -7.31
C LEU A 27 -11.46 37.17 -6.15
N CYS A 28 -12.60 36.86 -5.52
CA CYS A 28 -12.69 35.82 -4.49
C CYS A 28 -12.38 34.42 -5.04
N LEU A 29 -12.74 34.12 -6.30
CA LEU A 29 -12.44 32.83 -6.94
C LEU A 29 -10.95 32.67 -7.30
N LEU A 30 -10.22 33.76 -7.57
CA LEU A 30 -8.79 33.71 -7.90
C LEU A 30 -7.88 33.63 -6.67
N ALA A 31 -8.37 33.99 -5.47
CA ALA A 31 -7.59 34.03 -4.24
C ALA A 31 -7.43 32.67 -3.53
N CYS A 32 -8.01 31.59 -4.04
CA CYS A 32 -8.05 30.28 -3.38
C CYS A 32 -6.90 29.32 -3.74
N ASN A 33 -5.83 29.78 -4.40
CA ASN A 33 -4.65 28.94 -4.70
C ASN A 33 -3.65 28.90 -3.53
N LYS A 34 -4.05 28.31 -2.40
CA LYS A 34 -3.12 27.97 -1.32
C LYS A 34 -2.58 26.55 -1.50
N PRO A 35 -1.28 26.30 -1.24
CA PRO A 35 -0.74 24.96 -1.23
C PRO A 35 -1.43 24.13 -0.14
N ASP A 36 -1.68 22.85 -0.44
CA ASP A 36 -2.24 21.89 0.50
C ASP A 36 -1.26 21.67 1.67
N PRO A 37 -1.70 21.77 2.93
CA PRO A 37 -0.85 21.50 4.08
C PRO A 37 -0.45 20.03 4.23
N HIS A 38 -1.21 19.07 3.65
CA HIS A 38 -0.99 17.63 3.79
C HIS A 38 -1.05 16.88 2.46
N PRO A 39 -0.15 17.16 1.50
CA PRO A 39 -0.16 16.51 0.20
C PRO A 39 0.06 14.99 0.30
N GLU A 40 0.76 14.50 1.33
CA GLU A 40 1.06 13.07 1.51
C GLU A 40 -0.19 12.18 1.54
N LEU A 41 -1.34 12.70 1.98
CA LEU A 41 -2.58 11.92 2.06
C LEU A 41 -3.20 11.63 0.69
N LYS A 42 -2.83 12.41 -0.34
CA LYS A 42 -3.27 12.22 -1.73
C LYS A 42 -2.31 11.35 -2.53
N ASP A 43 -1.14 11.01 -1.99
CA ASP A 43 -0.16 10.15 -2.64
C ASP A 43 -0.55 8.67 -2.50
N PRO A 44 -0.85 7.96 -3.60
CA PRO A 44 -1.25 6.56 -3.54
C PRO A 44 -0.16 5.66 -2.95
N ILE A 45 1.12 5.94 -3.21
CA ILE A 45 2.24 5.13 -2.70
C ILE A 45 2.33 5.24 -1.17
N TYR A 46 2.09 6.44 -0.63
CA TYR A 46 2.08 6.68 0.80
C TYR A 46 0.93 5.91 1.49
N THR A 47 -0.27 5.93 0.89
CA THR A 47 -1.41 5.18 1.41
C THR A 47 -1.20 3.67 1.36
N ASP A 48 -0.53 3.16 0.32
CA ASP A 48 -0.20 1.75 0.18
C ASP A 48 0.79 1.30 1.26
N TYR A 49 1.86 2.06 1.52
CA TYR A 49 2.79 1.74 2.61
C TYR A 49 2.11 1.76 3.98
N LYS A 50 1.17 2.68 4.23
CA LYS A 50 0.37 2.66 5.47
C LYS A 50 -0.49 1.41 5.59
N SER A 51 -1.11 0.98 4.50
CA SER A 51 -1.89 -0.25 4.44
C SER A 51 -1.01 -1.47 4.76
N GLN A 52 0.17 -1.56 4.13
CA GLN A 52 1.16 -2.61 4.40
C GLN A 52 1.61 -2.60 5.86
N LEU A 53 1.93 -1.44 6.43
CA LEU A 53 2.32 -1.33 7.84
C LEU A 53 1.22 -1.83 8.78
N GLY A 54 -0.04 -1.51 8.48
CA GLY A 54 -1.20 -2.01 9.22
C GLY A 54 -1.32 -3.53 9.16
N ALA A 55 -1.18 -4.11 7.97
CA ALA A 55 -1.19 -5.55 7.77
C ALA A 55 -0.04 -6.27 8.49
N THR A 56 1.19 -5.77 8.37
CA THR A 56 2.37 -6.31 9.05
C THR A 56 2.23 -6.22 10.57
N SER A 57 1.72 -5.11 11.09
CA SER A 57 1.48 -4.94 12.53
C SER A 57 0.43 -5.92 13.05
N ALA A 58 -0.67 -6.13 12.32
CA ALA A 58 -1.68 -7.12 12.68
C ALA A 58 -1.13 -8.56 12.63
N ALA A 59 -0.32 -8.89 11.62
CA ALA A 59 0.33 -10.18 11.50
C ALA A 59 1.33 -10.44 12.66
N LEU A 60 2.09 -9.41 13.05
CA LEU A 60 3.02 -9.47 14.18
C LEU A 60 2.29 -9.74 15.49
N GLU A 61 1.21 -9.01 15.77
CA GLU A 61 0.42 -9.22 16.98
C GLU A 61 -0.25 -10.61 17.01
N SER A 62 -0.72 -11.08 15.85
CA SER A 62 -1.28 -12.44 15.72
C SER A 62 -0.22 -13.51 15.99
N GLU A 63 1.01 -13.35 15.48
CA GLU A 63 2.10 -14.29 15.72
C GLU A 63 2.61 -14.26 17.17
N LYS A 64 2.66 -13.09 17.81
CA LYS A 64 3.00 -13.00 19.24
C LYS A 64 2.00 -13.77 20.11
N LYS A 65 0.71 -13.65 19.83
CA LYS A 65 -0.34 -14.45 20.49
C LYS A 65 -0.21 -15.95 20.18
N GLY A 66 0.11 -16.29 18.93
CA GLY A 66 0.38 -17.67 18.52
C GLY A 66 1.57 -18.29 19.27
N LEU A 67 2.64 -17.51 19.47
CA LEU A 67 3.82 -17.93 20.21
C LEU A 67 3.48 -18.32 21.66
N GLU A 68 2.66 -17.54 22.35
CA GLU A 68 2.20 -17.87 23.71
C GLU A 68 1.48 -19.23 23.75
N GLY A 69 0.70 -19.55 22.71
CA GLY A 69 0.07 -20.85 22.53
C GLY A 69 1.08 -21.98 22.35
N PHE A 70 2.08 -21.78 21.48
CA PHE A 70 3.13 -22.78 21.25
C PHE A 70 4.03 -22.99 22.46
N GLU A 71 4.28 -21.96 23.27
CA GLU A 71 5.07 -22.08 24.50
C GLU A 71 4.32 -22.87 25.58
N LYS A 72 2.99 -22.70 25.69
CA LYS A 72 2.14 -23.55 26.53
C LYS A 72 2.13 -25.00 26.06
N GLU A 73 1.95 -25.22 24.77
CA GLU A 73 1.99 -26.57 24.18
C GLU A 73 3.33 -27.25 24.49
N LEU A 74 4.45 -26.54 24.30
CA LEU A 74 5.78 -27.07 24.60
C LEU A 74 5.95 -27.48 26.07
N ALA A 75 5.34 -26.75 27.01
CA ALA A 75 5.39 -27.06 28.43
C ALA A 75 4.57 -28.32 28.79
N GLU A 76 3.52 -28.63 28.02
CA GLU A 76 2.66 -29.82 28.22
C GLU A 76 3.23 -31.09 27.57
N VAL A 77 4.12 -30.98 26.58
CA VAL A 77 4.69 -32.15 25.89
C VAL A 77 5.55 -33.00 26.85
N ILE A 78 5.30 -34.31 26.84
CA ILE A 78 6.05 -35.29 27.64
C ILE A 78 7.54 -35.28 27.22
N PRO A 79 8.47 -35.12 28.18
CA PRO A 79 9.90 -35.16 27.91
C PRO A 79 10.36 -36.45 27.22
N GLN A 80 11.42 -36.36 26.41
CA GLN A 80 12.06 -37.48 25.69
C GLN A 80 11.22 -38.17 24.60
N THR A 81 10.08 -37.59 24.22
CA THR A 81 9.31 -38.04 23.05
C THR A 81 9.74 -37.30 21.78
N GLY A 82 9.51 -37.87 20.59
CA GLY A 82 9.77 -37.16 19.32
C GLY A 82 8.95 -35.88 19.15
N GLN A 83 7.84 -35.75 19.88
CA GLN A 83 6.94 -34.59 19.85
C GLN A 83 7.61 -33.31 20.37
N ILE A 84 8.53 -33.42 21.34
CA ILE A 84 9.22 -32.25 21.91
C ILE A 84 10.02 -31.49 20.85
N LYS A 85 10.64 -32.23 19.91
CA LYS A 85 11.43 -31.65 18.82
C LYS A 85 10.55 -30.82 17.89
N TYR A 86 9.33 -31.29 17.60
CA TYR A 86 8.38 -30.55 16.76
C TYR A 86 7.82 -29.33 17.48
N ALA A 87 7.49 -29.43 18.77
CA ALA A 87 7.03 -28.29 19.57
C ALA A 87 8.12 -27.21 19.69
N GLN A 88 9.37 -27.60 19.99
CA GLN A 88 10.51 -26.68 20.01
C GLN A 88 10.75 -26.03 18.65
N LYS A 89 10.62 -26.80 17.56
CA LYS A 89 10.72 -26.28 16.20
C LYS A 89 9.65 -25.21 15.93
N ARG A 90 8.38 -25.44 16.30
CA ARG A 90 7.29 -24.46 16.13
C ARG A 90 7.57 -23.16 16.89
N VAL A 91 7.99 -23.25 18.17
CA VAL A 91 8.37 -22.09 18.98
C VAL A 91 9.49 -21.31 18.31
N ARG A 92 10.54 -21.99 17.84
CA ARG A 92 11.67 -21.37 17.14
C ARG A 92 11.22 -20.68 15.84
N GLU A 93 10.44 -21.36 15.00
CA GLU A 93 9.94 -20.81 13.74
C GLU A 93 9.05 -19.59 13.95
N SER A 94 8.20 -19.59 14.99
CA SER A 94 7.38 -18.45 15.36
C SER A 94 8.25 -17.27 15.84
N LYS A 95 9.26 -17.52 16.69
CA LYS A 95 10.24 -16.48 17.11
C LYS A 95 10.98 -15.88 15.91
N GLU A 96 11.48 -16.70 15.00
CA GLU A 96 12.14 -16.25 13.76
C GLU A 96 11.19 -15.45 12.86
N LYS A 97 9.91 -15.83 12.80
CA LYS A 97 8.89 -15.08 12.06
C LYS A 97 8.59 -13.72 12.70
N ILE A 98 8.49 -13.64 14.02
CA ILE A 98 8.30 -12.38 14.75
C ILE A 98 9.45 -11.41 14.46
N VAL A 99 10.71 -11.88 14.52
CA VAL A 99 11.87 -11.03 14.21
C VAL A 99 11.80 -10.47 12.79
N ARG A 100 11.42 -11.29 11.81
CA ARG A 100 11.25 -10.84 10.42
C ARG A 100 10.13 -9.79 10.29
N LEU A 101 9.00 -10.02 10.94
CA LEU A 101 7.88 -9.07 10.92
C LEU A 101 8.23 -7.75 11.62
N GLU A 102 9.02 -7.77 12.69
CA GLU A 102 9.52 -6.57 13.38
C GLU A 102 10.46 -5.76 12.49
N GLN A 103 11.40 -6.43 11.80
CA GLN A 103 12.28 -5.80 10.82
C GLN A 103 11.48 -5.17 9.66
N GLU A 104 10.48 -5.90 9.14
CA GLU A 104 9.60 -5.40 8.07
C GLU A 104 8.78 -4.19 8.53
N LYS A 105 8.24 -4.23 9.75
CA LYS A 105 7.53 -3.09 10.35
C LYS A 105 8.43 -1.84 10.40
N GLN A 106 9.65 -1.97 10.94
CA GLN A 106 10.60 -0.86 11.01
C GLN A 106 10.98 -0.33 9.63
N TYR A 107 11.18 -1.23 8.66
CA TYR A 107 11.46 -0.85 7.28
C TYR A 107 10.31 -0.04 6.66
N LEU A 108 9.06 -0.44 6.88
CA LEU A 108 7.88 0.27 6.39
C LEU A 108 7.72 1.64 7.07
N GLU A 109 7.97 1.75 8.37
CA GLU A 109 7.96 3.03 9.09
C GLU A 109 8.96 4.03 8.47
N LEU A 110 10.19 3.58 8.21
CA LEU A 110 11.21 4.40 7.55
C LEU A 110 10.81 4.81 6.13
N LYS A 111 10.21 3.89 5.37
CA LYS A 111 9.70 4.20 4.02
C LYS A 111 8.58 5.22 4.03
N ILE A 112 7.63 5.10 4.97
CA ILE A 112 6.51 6.04 5.12
C ILE A 112 7.06 7.44 5.42
N GLU A 113 8.03 7.56 6.33
CA GLU A 113 8.65 8.84 6.66
C GLU A 113 9.41 9.44 5.47
N ALA A 114 10.22 8.63 4.79
CA ALA A 114 10.95 9.05 3.61
C ALA A 114 10.00 9.52 2.51
N ARG A 115 8.94 8.74 2.23
CA ARG A 115 7.94 9.09 1.21
C ARG A 115 7.19 10.35 1.60
N ARG A 116 6.78 10.53 2.85
CA ARG A 116 6.14 11.77 3.32
C ARG A 116 6.98 13.01 2.98
N LYS A 117 8.28 12.97 3.28
CA LYS A 117 9.21 14.08 2.97
C LYS A 117 9.31 14.30 1.46
N GLU A 118 9.33 13.24 0.66
CA GLU A 118 9.37 13.30 -0.79
C GLU A 118 8.07 13.83 -1.41
N SER A 119 6.89 13.36 -0.97
CA SER A 119 5.58 13.81 -1.42
C SER A 119 5.44 15.32 -1.19
N ILE A 120 5.82 15.82 0.00
CA ILE A 120 5.79 17.27 0.30
C ILE A 120 6.73 18.04 -0.64
N ARG A 121 7.95 17.55 -0.86
CA ARG A 121 8.92 18.22 -1.74
C ARG A 121 8.47 18.22 -3.20
N SER A 122 7.99 17.09 -3.71
CA SER A 122 7.55 16.94 -5.11
C SER A 122 6.28 17.73 -5.38
N TYR A 123 5.31 17.70 -4.46
CA TYR A 123 4.11 18.54 -4.52
C TYR A 123 4.45 20.02 -4.60
N ASN A 124 5.32 20.51 -3.71
CA ASN A 124 5.73 21.91 -3.72
C ASN A 124 6.44 22.32 -5.02
N LYS A 125 7.19 21.41 -5.65
CA LYS A 125 7.80 21.65 -6.97
C LYS A 125 6.74 21.70 -8.06
N ALA A 126 5.82 20.73 -8.10
CA ALA A 126 4.75 20.66 -9.08
C ALA A 126 3.79 21.86 -8.97
N PHE A 127 3.39 22.23 -7.75
CA PHE A 127 2.55 23.40 -7.48
C PHE A 127 3.18 24.70 -7.99
N LYS A 128 4.48 24.90 -7.77
CA LYS A 128 5.21 26.07 -8.30
C LYS A 128 5.28 26.11 -9.82
N LYS A 129 5.26 24.95 -10.47
CA LYS A 129 5.31 24.80 -11.93
C LYS A 129 3.93 24.73 -12.60
N GLY A 130 2.86 24.56 -11.82
CA GLY A 130 1.51 24.30 -12.34
C GLY A 130 1.35 22.90 -12.95
N GLU A 131 2.21 21.95 -12.58
CA GLU A 131 2.16 20.56 -13.05
C GLU A 131 1.14 19.73 -12.25
N THR A 132 0.61 18.68 -12.88
CA THR A 132 -0.26 17.71 -12.21
C THR A 132 0.54 16.84 -11.24
N TRP A 133 0.01 16.66 -10.03
CA TRP A 133 0.60 15.82 -8.99
C TRP A 133 -0.50 15.01 -8.29
N PRO A 134 -0.30 13.72 -7.95
CA PRO A 134 0.88 12.87 -8.18
C PRO A 134 1.13 12.52 -9.66
N ASP A 135 2.35 12.07 -9.99
CA ASP A 135 2.68 11.60 -11.34
C ASP A 135 2.05 10.22 -11.63
N PRO A 136 1.15 10.10 -12.62
CA PRO A 136 0.54 8.81 -12.97
C PRO A 136 1.55 7.75 -13.42
N GLN A 137 2.65 8.16 -14.05
CA GLN A 137 3.67 7.23 -14.54
C GLN A 137 4.48 6.63 -13.38
N GLU A 138 4.78 7.42 -12.35
CA GLU A 138 5.41 6.94 -11.13
C GLU A 138 4.57 5.85 -10.47
N TRP A 139 3.26 6.09 -10.35
CA TRP A 139 2.33 5.11 -9.78
C TRP A 139 2.28 3.81 -10.58
N ALA A 140 2.20 3.88 -11.91
CA ALA A 140 2.19 2.70 -12.76
C ALA A 140 3.50 1.89 -12.64
N SER A 141 4.64 2.58 -12.54
CA SER A 141 5.96 1.96 -12.34
C SER A 141 6.03 1.24 -10.99
N TYR A 142 5.57 1.91 -9.93
CA TYR A 142 5.47 1.32 -8.60
C TYR A 142 4.60 0.06 -8.57
N GLN A 143 3.41 0.10 -9.17
CA GLN A 143 2.53 -1.07 -9.25
C GLN A 143 3.19 -2.23 -10.00
N THR A 144 3.93 -1.93 -11.05
CA THR A 144 4.67 -2.93 -11.83
C THR A 144 5.75 -3.59 -10.98
N GLU A 145 6.54 -2.80 -10.24
CA GLU A 145 7.51 -3.34 -9.29
C GLU A 145 6.87 -4.19 -8.20
N GLN A 146 5.73 -3.75 -7.65
CA GLN A 146 5.02 -4.52 -6.64
C GLN A 146 4.50 -5.85 -7.19
N ARG A 147 3.99 -5.87 -8.42
CA ARG A 147 3.61 -7.12 -9.10
C ARG A 147 4.80 -8.06 -9.24
N PHE A 148 5.98 -7.56 -9.63
CA PHE A 148 7.17 -8.39 -9.73
C PHE A 148 7.69 -8.90 -8.38
N ARG A 149 7.56 -8.11 -7.31
CA ARG A 149 7.92 -8.53 -5.94
C ARG A 149 7.00 -9.62 -5.42
N ASN A 150 5.69 -9.47 -5.67
CA ASN A 150 4.66 -10.39 -5.17
C ASN A 150 4.43 -11.60 -6.08
N ALA A 151 4.89 -11.55 -7.33
CA ALA A 151 4.83 -12.67 -8.25
C ALA A 151 5.51 -13.89 -7.62
N LYS A 152 4.83 -15.04 -7.68
CA LYS A 152 5.38 -16.30 -7.20
C LYS A 152 6.64 -16.59 -8.02
N LYS A 153 7.80 -16.55 -7.36
CA LYS A 153 9.07 -16.93 -7.97
C LYS A 153 9.12 -18.46 -8.04
N SER A 154 8.33 -19.07 -8.92
CA SER A 154 8.48 -20.48 -9.26
C SER A 154 9.69 -20.61 -10.17
N TRP A 155 10.83 -20.94 -9.57
CA TRP A 155 11.93 -21.55 -10.32
C TRP A 155 11.62 -23.04 -10.51
N ASP A 156 10.45 -23.36 -11.07
CA ASP A 156 10.04 -24.75 -11.24
C ASP A 156 10.82 -25.32 -12.43
N VAL A 157 11.86 -26.08 -12.11
CA VAL A 157 12.72 -26.75 -13.08
C VAL A 157 11.87 -27.64 -14.00
N LYS A 158 10.75 -28.19 -13.52
CA LYS A 158 9.87 -29.08 -14.29
C LYS A 158 9.09 -28.34 -15.38
N GLU A 159 8.56 -27.15 -15.09
CA GLU A 159 7.91 -26.30 -16.10
C GLU A 159 8.92 -25.89 -17.18
N ARG A 160 10.14 -25.51 -16.77
CA ARG A 160 11.20 -25.13 -17.70
C ARG A 160 11.72 -26.31 -18.55
N MET A 161 11.85 -27.50 -17.98
CA MET A 161 12.21 -28.71 -18.74
C MET A 161 11.12 -29.07 -19.76
N LYS A 162 9.85 -28.79 -19.45
CA LYS A 162 8.73 -28.94 -20.38
C LYS A 162 8.76 -27.89 -21.49
N GLU A 163 9.08 -26.63 -21.17
CA GLU A 163 9.25 -25.54 -22.15
C GLU A 163 10.45 -25.75 -23.10
N VAL A 164 11.53 -26.37 -22.63
CA VAL A 164 12.72 -26.70 -23.44
C VAL A 164 12.57 -28.05 -24.16
N GLY A 165 11.41 -28.73 -24.04
CA GLY A 165 11.12 -29.98 -24.74
C GLY A 165 11.91 -31.20 -24.25
N LEU A 166 12.52 -31.13 -23.07
CA LEU A 166 13.34 -32.19 -22.47
C LEU A 166 12.59 -33.05 -21.45
N GLY A 167 11.28 -32.82 -21.27
CA GLY A 167 10.46 -33.43 -20.22
C GLY A 167 9.44 -34.50 -20.67
N GLU A 168 9.38 -34.87 -21.95
CA GLU A 168 8.56 -36.00 -22.39
C GLU A 168 9.34 -37.30 -22.23
N GLU A 169 9.30 -37.85 -21.01
CA GLU A 169 9.60 -39.26 -20.80
C GLU A 169 8.53 -40.08 -21.55
N LYS A 170 8.88 -40.59 -22.75
CA LYS A 170 8.10 -41.61 -23.46
C LYS A 170 7.83 -42.74 -22.46
N THR A 171 6.60 -42.82 -21.98
CA THR A 171 6.11 -43.99 -21.27
C THR A 171 6.21 -45.15 -22.29
N PRO A 172 6.98 -46.23 -22.03
CA PRO A 172 6.98 -47.36 -22.94
C PRO A 172 5.57 -47.94 -22.96
N GLU A 173 5.00 -48.10 -24.16
CA GLU A 173 3.70 -48.74 -24.35
C GLU A 173 3.68 -50.10 -23.62
N PRO A 174 2.63 -50.42 -22.84
CA PRO A 174 2.51 -51.75 -22.26
C PRO A 174 2.38 -52.75 -23.42
N ALA A 175 3.34 -53.68 -23.50
CA ALA A 175 3.33 -54.74 -24.48
C ALA A 175 1.98 -55.44 -24.47
N ALA A 176 1.26 -55.30 -25.60
CA ALA A 176 -0.01 -55.95 -25.85
C ALA A 176 0.13 -57.46 -25.61
N GLY A 177 -0.82 -58.01 -24.86
CA GLY A 177 -0.87 -59.41 -24.49
C GLY A 177 -0.78 -60.36 -25.68
N GLY A 178 0.06 -61.38 -25.53
CA GLY A 178 0.01 -62.60 -26.32
C GLY A 178 -0.74 -63.68 -25.53
N HIS A 179 -1.99 -63.92 -25.91
CA HIS A 179 -2.66 -65.19 -25.67
C HIS A 179 -1.97 -66.29 -26.49
N HIS A 180 -1.57 -67.39 -25.85
CA HIS A 180 -1.92 -68.78 -26.19
C HIS A 180 -1.21 -69.77 -25.27
#